data_AF-A0AA85J3U8-F1
#
_entry.id   AF-A0AA85J3U8-F1
#
_cell.length_a   1.000
_cell.length_b   1.000
_cell.length_c   1.000
_cell.angle_alpha   90.00
_cell.angle_beta   90.00
_cell.angle_gamma   90.00
#
_symmetry.space_group_name_H-M   'P 1'
#
loop_
_entity.id
_entity.type
_entity.pdbx_description
1 polymer ?
#
loop_
_entity_poly.entity_id
_entity_poly.type
_entity_poly.pdbx_seq_one_letter_code
_entity_poly.pdbx_strand_id
1 'polypeptide(L)'
;MNCMNRNRHYIGQQSGRPLRIRIQEHKLAVERHDIYSFISMHVDNYGYQLDWDNVEILNTGNTKIAREFLEAWHSNEYAINKHINIDQIYQLIKSKSCDQKV
;
A
#
# COMPACT_ATOMS: atom_id res chain seq x y z
N MET A 1 -4.17 3.33 -0.27
CA MET A 1 -5.34 3.43 0.65
C MET A 1 -4.86 4.08 1.93
N ASN A 2 -5.36 5.27 2.26
CA ASN A 2 -4.91 5.98 3.46
C ASN A 2 -5.79 5.61 4.67
N CYS A 3 -5.22 5.61 5.86
CA CYS A 3 -5.98 5.52 7.11
C CYS A 3 -6.48 6.92 7.49
N MET A 4 -7.78 7.08 7.75
CA MET A 4 -8.37 8.42 7.95
C MET A 4 -7.87 9.16 9.18
N ASN A 5 -7.37 8.45 10.20
CA ASN A 5 -6.97 9.04 11.47
C ASN A 5 -5.53 8.70 11.88
N ARG A 6 -4.75 8.12 10.97
CA ARG A 6 -3.33 7.94 11.17
C ARG A 6 -2.58 8.28 9.91
N ASN A 7 -1.39 8.85 10.11
CA ASN A 7 -0.39 9.00 9.05
C ASN A 7 0.17 7.61 8.67
N ARG A 8 -0.71 6.71 8.22
CA ARG A 8 -0.44 5.33 7.80
C ARG A 8 -1.27 5.02 6.57
N HIS A 9 -0.71 4.19 5.72
CA HIS A 9 -1.32 3.88 4.44
C HIS A 9 -1.04 2.43 4.06
N TYR A 10 -1.95 1.83 3.32
CA TYR A 10 -1.74 0.55 2.69
C TYR A 10 -1.27 0.76 1.25
N ILE A 11 -0.09 0.19 0.96
CA ILE A 11 0.41 -0.07 -0.38
C ILE A 11 0.14 -1.55 -0.67
N GLY A 12 -0.22 -1.87 -1.91
CA GLY A 12 -0.36 -3.26 -2.32
C GLY A 12 -0.21 -3.39 -3.82
N GLN A 13 0.33 -4.52 -4.27
CA GLN A 13 0.42 -4.81 -5.69
C GLN A 13 -0.96 -5.03 -6.30
N GLN A 14 -1.20 -4.37 -7.43
CA GLN A 14 -2.36 -4.60 -8.28
C GLN A 14 -1.99 -5.50 -9.46
N SER A 15 -2.69 -6.63 -9.58
CA SER A 15 -2.37 -7.68 -10.56
C SER A 15 -3.19 -7.55 -11.86
N GLY A 16 -3.09 -6.44 -12.60
CA GLY A 16 -3.79 -6.24 -13.89
C GLY A 16 -5.33 -6.31 -13.83
N ARG A 17 -5.91 -6.67 -12.68
CA ARG A 17 -7.33 -6.65 -12.38
C ARG A 17 -7.77 -5.22 -12.07
N PRO A 18 -9.05 -4.87 -12.29
CA PRO A 18 -9.55 -3.54 -11.97
C PRO A 18 -9.40 -3.20 -10.47
N LEU A 19 -9.06 -1.94 -10.18
CA LEU A 19 -8.79 -1.46 -8.82
C LEU A 19 -9.98 -1.70 -7.87
N ARG A 20 -11.20 -1.48 -8.38
CA ARG A 20 -12.46 -1.71 -7.64
C ARG A 20 -12.56 -3.11 -7.03
N ILE A 21 -12.01 -4.12 -7.70
CA ILE A 21 -12.08 -5.51 -7.23
C ILE A 21 -11.18 -5.67 -6.01
N ARG A 22 -9.99 -5.05 -6.03
CA ARG A 22 -9.06 -5.09 -4.90
C ARG A 22 -9.62 -4.34 -3.70
N ILE A 23 -10.26 -3.20 -3.93
CA ILE A 23 -10.96 -2.45 -2.87
C ILE A 23 -12.06 -3.31 -2.26
N GLN A 24 -12.88 -3.97 -3.08
CA GLN A 24 -13.96 -4.84 -2.60
C GLN A 24 -13.42 -6.06 -1.82
N GLU A 25 -12.34 -6.70 -2.27
CA GLU A 25 -11.67 -7.78 -1.53
C GLU A 25 -11.24 -7.31 -0.13
N HIS A 26 -10.67 -6.12 -0.03
CA HIS A 26 -10.26 -5.57 1.25
C HIS A 26 -11.44 -5.17 2.16
N LYS A 27 -12.52 -4.60 1.60
CA LYS A 27 -13.77 -4.33 2.36
C LYS A 27 -14.34 -5.62 2.94
N LEU A 28 -14.47 -6.67 2.12
CA LEU A 28 -14.95 -7.98 2.55
C LEU A 28 -14.05 -8.62 3.62
N ALA A 29 -12.73 -8.43 3.51
CA ALA A 29 -11.79 -8.94 4.51
C ALA A 29 -11.98 -8.24 5.88
N VAL A 30 -12.22 -6.92 5.89
CA VAL A 30 -12.54 -6.16 7.10
C VAL A 30 -13.87 -6.61 7.69
N GLU A 31 -14.92 -6.73 6.88
CA GLU A 31 -16.24 -7.18 7.35
C GLU A 31 -16.19 -8.57 8.00
N ARG A 32 -15.34 -9.46 7.46
CA ARG A 32 -15.16 -10.82 7.97
C ARG A 32 -14.21 -10.91 9.16
N HIS A 33 -13.56 -9.81 9.55
CA HIS A 33 -12.51 -9.81 10.56
C HIS A 33 -11.40 -10.84 10.23
N ASP A 34 -10.99 -10.86 8.96
CA ASP A 34 -10.02 -11.84 8.45
C ASP A 34 -8.62 -11.58 9.03
N ILE A 35 -8.19 -12.47 9.93
CA ILE A 35 -6.89 -12.41 10.61
C ILE A 35 -5.69 -12.44 9.66
N TYR A 36 -5.85 -12.91 8.43
CA TYR A 36 -4.76 -12.94 7.43
C TYR A 36 -4.65 -11.63 6.63
N SER A 37 -5.64 -10.74 6.75
CA SER A 37 -5.62 -9.44 6.12
C SER A 37 -5.01 -8.40 7.05
N PHE A 38 -3.86 -7.84 6.68
CA PHE A 38 -3.25 -6.73 7.42
C PHE A 38 -4.17 -5.51 7.54
N ILE A 39 -5.02 -5.30 6.53
CA ILE A 39 -6.04 -4.25 6.57
C ILE A 39 -7.09 -4.56 7.63
N SER A 40 -7.61 -5.80 7.71
CA SER A 40 -8.58 -6.18 8.74
C SER A 40 -7.98 -6.04 10.12
N MET A 41 -6.83 -6.67 10.37
CA MET A 41 -6.13 -6.56 11.66
C MET A 41 -5.86 -5.11 12.06
N HIS A 42 -5.53 -4.24 11.10
CA HIS A 42 -5.33 -2.82 11.40
C HIS A 42 -6.64 -2.15 11.84
N VAL A 43 -7.74 -2.37 11.11
CA VAL A 43 -9.05 -1.82 11.47
C VAL A 43 -9.50 -2.37 12.83
N ASP A 44 -9.35 -3.67 13.07
CA ASP A 44 -9.77 -4.34 14.30
C ASP A 44 -8.97 -3.85 15.52
N ASN A 45 -7.65 -3.67 15.37
CA ASN A 45 -6.78 -3.25 16.47
C ASN A 45 -6.92 -1.77 16.84
N TYR A 46 -7.33 -0.91 15.89
CA TYR A 46 -7.26 0.54 16.07
C TYR A 46 -8.60 1.26 15.86
N GLY A 47 -9.62 0.57 15.37
CA GLY A 47 -10.96 1.11 15.15
C GLY A 47 -11.05 2.17 14.05
N TYR A 48 -9.96 2.41 13.29
CA TYR A 48 -9.92 3.45 12.28
C TYR A 48 -10.31 2.92 10.91
N GLN A 49 -11.13 3.69 10.20
CA GLN A 49 -11.54 3.38 8.83
C GLN A 49 -10.45 3.75 7.82
N LEU A 50 -10.40 2.96 6.76
CA LEU A 50 -9.61 3.27 5.57
C LEU A 50 -10.42 4.13 4.61
N ASP A 51 -9.70 5.00 3.90
CA ASP A 51 -10.23 5.73 2.77
C ASP A 51 -10.31 4.79 1.55
N TRP A 52 -11.53 4.34 1.27
CA TRP A 52 -11.84 3.43 0.17
C TRP A 52 -12.08 4.15 -1.16
N ASP A 53 -12.36 5.45 -1.11
CA ASP A 53 -12.76 6.22 -2.29
C ASP A 53 -11.55 6.95 -2.89
N ASN A 54 -10.61 7.40 -2.05
CA ASN A 54 -9.36 8.03 -2.50
C ASN A 54 -8.24 7.00 -2.66
N VAL A 55 -8.47 5.97 -3.48
CA VAL A 55 -7.45 4.98 -3.83
C VAL A 55 -6.92 5.26 -5.22
N GLU A 56 -5.60 5.46 -5.32
CA GLU A 56 -4.90 5.75 -6.57
C GLU A 56 -3.92 4.66 -6.97
N ILE A 57 -3.61 4.60 -8.27
CA ILE A 57 -2.55 3.76 -8.81
C ILE A 57 -1.28 4.61 -8.87
N LEU A 58 -0.32 4.29 -8.00
CA LEU A 58 0.94 5.05 -7.91
C LEU A 58 1.88 4.80 -9.09
N ASN A 59 1.94 3.57 -9.59
CA ASN A 59 2.78 3.15 -10.71
C ASN A 59 2.28 1.83 -11.30
N THR A 60 2.71 1.53 -12.52
CA THR A 60 2.35 0.29 -13.25
C THR A 60 3.60 -0.47 -13.70
N GLY A 61 3.60 -1.79 -13.50
CA GLY A 61 4.68 -2.67 -13.96
C GLY A 61 4.12 -3.84 -14.78
N ASN A 62 4.74 -4.11 -15.94
CA ASN A 62 4.28 -5.16 -16.87
C ASN A 62 4.72 -6.58 -16.43
N THR A 63 5.77 -6.68 -15.62
CA THR A 63 6.28 -7.96 -15.10
C THR A 63 5.98 -8.07 -13.61
N LYS A 64 5.89 -9.31 -13.10
CA LYS A 64 5.72 -9.56 -11.67
C LYS A 64 6.83 -8.88 -10.85
N ILE A 65 8.08 -9.03 -11.28
CA ILE A 65 9.26 -8.43 -10.62
C ILE A 65 9.15 -6.91 -10.57
N ALA A 66 8.74 -6.26 -11.67
CA ALA A 66 8.57 -4.82 -11.68
C ALA A 66 7.49 -4.37 -10.69
N ARG A 67 6.37 -5.10 -10.58
CA ARG A 67 5.31 -4.78 -9.62
C ARG A 67 5.75 -4.98 -8.17
N GLU A 68 6.48 -6.04 -7.86
CA GLU A 68 7.02 -6.30 -6.52
C GLU A 68 8.04 -5.22 -6.12
N PHE A 69 8.93 -4.84 -7.05
CA PHE A 69 9.86 -3.74 -6.84
C PHE A 69 9.13 -2.40 -6.62
N LEU A 70 8.09 -2.10 -7.40
CA LEU A 70 7.30 -0.89 -7.22
C LEU A 70 6.54 -0.89 -5.88
N GLU A 71 6.00 -2.02 -5.44
CA GLU A 71 5.38 -2.13 -4.11
C GLU A 71 6.41 -1.84 -3.00
N ALA A 72 7.61 -2.42 -3.09
CA ALA A 72 8.71 -2.12 -2.16
C ALA A 72 9.16 -0.66 -2.24
N TRP A 73 9.26 -0.11 -3.45
CA TRP A 73 9.66 1.28 -3.70
C TRP A 73 8.69 2.28 -3.07
N HIS A 74 7.38 2.01 -3.12
CA HIS A 74 6.37 2.88 -2.51
C HIS A 74 6.10 2.59 -1.04
N SER A 75 6.51 1.43 -0.53
CA SER A 75 6.43 1.10 0.89
C SER A 75 7.39 1.96 1.71
N ASN A 76 6.96 2.37 2.90
CA ASN A 76 7.76 3.09 3.89
C ASN A 76 7.40 2.60 5.31
N GLU A 77 7.99 3.19 6.34
CA GLU A 77 7.79 2.81 7.75
C GLU A 77 6.33 2.99 8.24
N TYR A 78 5.53 3.80 7.54
CA TYR A 78 4.13 4.06 7.85
C TYR A 78 3.17 3.11 7.12
N ALA A 79 3.71 2.17 6.34
CA ALA A 79 2.89 1.25 5.56
C ALA A 79 2.21 0.20 6.46
N ILE A 80 0.93 -0.09 6.20
CA ILE A 80 0.12 -1.07 6.94
C ILE A 80 0.46 -2.52 6.53
N ASN A 81 0.89 -2.71 5.27
CA ASN A 81 1.34 -4.01 4.77
C ASN A 81 2.74 -4.37 5.33
N LYS A 82 3.26 -5.55 4.96
CA LYS A 82 4.64 -5.90 5.26
C LYS A 82 5.57 -4.91 4.56
N HIS A 83 6.15 -4.00 5.32
CA HIS A 83 7.18 -3.10 4.81
C HIS A 83 8.35 -3.92 4.26
N ILE A 84 8.63 -3.78 2.97
CA ILE A 84 9.83 -4.34 2.34
C ILE A 84 10.90 -3.25 2.39
N ASN A 85 11.92 -3.45 3.22
CA ASN A 85 13.04 -2.52 3.28
C ASN A 85 13.90 -2.69 2.03
N ILE A 86 14.04 -1.62 1.25
CA ILE A 86 14.94 -1.57 0.10
C ILE A 86 16.35 -1.18 0.57
N ASP A 87 17.38 -1.69 -0.10
CA ASP A 87 18.78 -1.40 0.24
C ASP A 87 19.04 0.11 0.29
N GLN A 88 19.93 0.53 1.19
CA GLN A 88 20.29 1.94 1.40
C GLN A 88 20.72 2.64 0.11
N ILE A 89 21.38 1.94 -0.81
CA ILE A 89 21.73 2.48 -2.13
C ILE A 89 20.48 2.94 -2.89
N TYR A 90 19.42 2.15 -2.89
CA TYR A 90 18.15 2.49 -3.54
C TYR A 90 17.39 3.58 -2.79
N GLN A 91 17.49 3.63 -1.45
CA GLN A 91 16.91 4.71 -0.65
C GLN A 91 17.51 6.08 -1.01
N LEU A 92 18.83 6.15 -1.20
CA LEU A 92 19.53 7.37 -1.61
C LEU A 92 19.12 7.85 -3.01
N ILE A 93 18.76 6.93 -3.90
CA ILE A 93 18.24 7.29 -5.23
C ILE A 93 16.80 7.82 -5.10
N LYS A 94 16.00 7.20 -4.24
CA LYS A 94 14.61 7.59 -3.99
C LYS A 94 14.49 8.98 -3.35
N SER A 95 15.38 9.36 -2.42
CA SER A 95 15.36 10.69 -1.82
C SER A 95 15.68 11.78 -2.86
N LYS A 96 16.72 11.55 -3.68
CA LYS A 96 17.13 12.49 -4.73
C LYS A 96 16.07 12.73 -5.80
N SER A 97 15.26 11.72 -6.14
CA SER A 97 14.18 11.89 -7.13
C SER A 97 12.98 12.68 -6.60
N CYS A 98 12.80 12.77 -5.28
CA CYS A 98 11.76 13.60 -4.65
C CYS A 98 12.17 15.08 -4.59
N ASP A 99 13.47 15.37 -4.52
CA ASP A 99 14.05 16.73 -4.46
C ASP A 99 14.13 17.44 -5.82
N GLN A 100 13.67 16.81 -6.90
CA GLN A 100 13.76 17.33 -8.27
C GLN A 100 12.42 17.77 -8.86
N LYS A 101 11.46 18.15 -8.02
CA LYS A 101 10.29 18.92 -8.46
C LYS A 101 10.63 20.42 -8.43
N VAL A 102 11.24 20.90 -9.51
CA VAL A 102 11.27 22.33 -9.88
C VAL A 102 10.10 22.60 -10.79
#